data_AF-A0A947CNH2-F1
#
_entry.id   AF-A0A947CNH2-F1
#
_cell.length_a   1.000
_cell.length_b   1.000
_cell.length_c   1.000
_cell.angle_alpha   90.00
_cell.angle_beta   90.00
_cell.angle_gamma   90.00
#
_symmetry.space_group_name_H-M   'P 1'
#
loop_
_entity.id
_entity.type
_entity.pdbx_description
1 polymer ?
#
loop_
_entity_poly.entity_id
_entity_poly.type
_entity_poly.pdbx_seq_one_letter_code
_entity_poly.pdbx_strand_id
1 'polypeptide(L)'
;MRALHAVFVLSLVSCGSPQQPCPKCPEPKMVSPAADAGLPDAAPDPKEQERRLVLTPVSFADLPGWKDGEQGGALVALERSCRKLSRYKGTRSVGRRTDLAGTVADWRAVCARVKQLDHKDHGKARAY
;
A
#
# COMPACT_ATOMS: atom_id res chain seq x y z
N MET A 1 -16.98 15.36 66.86
CA MET A 1 -15.83 14.41 66.83
C MET A 1 -16.11 13.36 65.76
N ARG A 2 -15.06 13.01 64.98
CA ARG A 2 -14.97 12.00 63.88
C ARG A 2 -15.69 12.39 62.58
N ALA A 3 -15.05 13.13 61.67
CA ALA A 3 -13.92 12.80 60.77
C ALA A 3 -14.39 12.11 59.47
N LEU A 4 -13.93 12.72 58.36
CA LEU A 4 -14.20 12.43 56.96
C LEU A 4 -13.95 10.95 56.59
N HIS A 5 -14.56 10.47 55.51
CA HIS A 5 -13.86 9.98 54.30
C HIS A 5 -14.89 9.62 53.22
N ALA A 6 -14.82 10.35 52.11
CA ALA A 6 -15.53 10.08 50.86
C ALA A 6 -14.78 9.01 50.06
N VAL A 7 -15.49 8.03 49.50
CA VAL A 7 -14.97 7.19 48.41
C VAL A 7 -16.02 7.15 47.31
N PHE A 8 -15.76 7.98 46.31
CA PHE A 8 -16.53 8.18 45.09
C PHE A 8 -16.01 7.17 44.06
N VAL A 9 -16.77 6.11 43.74
CA VAL A 9 -16.42 5.20 42.64
C VAL A 9 -17.42 5.41 41.51
N LEU A 10 -17.07 6.39 40.67
CA LEU A 10 -17.74 6.71 39.42
C LEU A 10 -17.09 5.87 38.31
N SER A 11 -17.62 4.68 38.02
CA SER A 11 -17.15 3.87 36.88
C SER A 11 -17.75 4.40 35.58
N LEU A 12 -16.99 5.28 34.93
CA LEU A 12 -17.28 5.85 33.62
C LEU A 12 -17.20 4.77 32.53
N VAL A 13 -18.32 4.61 31.83
CA VAL A 13 -18.41 4.11 30.46
C VAL A 13 -17.69 5.09 29.52
N SER A 14 -17.01 4.53 28.52
CA SER A 14 -16.54 5.14 27.25
C SER A 14 -15.03 5.46 27.14
N CYS A 15 -14.37 4.75 26.23
CA CYS A 15 -13.99 5.39 24.97
C CYS A 15 -13.85 4.31 23.88
N GLY A 16 -14.91 4.16 23.07
CA GLY A 16 -14.72 3.74 21.69
C GLY A 16 -14.11 4.92 20.96
N SER A 17 -12.86 4.80 20.49
CA SER A 17 -12.34 5.73 19.50
C SER A 17 -12.81 5.25 18.12
N PRO A 18 -13.81 5.91 17.49
CA PRO A 18 -14.05 5.70 16.08
C PRO A 18 -12.76 6.03 15.35
N GLN A 19 -12.42 5.24 14.33
CA GLN A 19 -11.32 5.46 13.39
C GLN A 19 -11.08 6.96 13.22
N GLN A 20 -10.06 7.49 13.89
CA GLN A 20 -9.61 8.85 13.62
C GLN A 20 -9.18 8.81 12.15
N PRO A 21 -9.76 9.65 11.27
CA PRO A 21 -9.22 9.78 9.93
C PRO A 21 -7.75 10.11 10.11
N CYS A 22 -6.87 9.29 9.50
CA CYS A 22 -5.44 9.54 9.58
C CYS A 22 -5.23 11.03 9.35
N PRO A 23 -4.56 11.75 10.27
CA PRO A 23 -4.20 13.13 10.01
C PRO A 23 -3.52 13.11 8.65
N LYS A 24 -3.98 13.95 7.71
CA LYS A 24 -3.38 14.03 6.37
C LYS A 24 -1.88 13.96 6.59
N CYS A 25 -1.22 12.91 6.08
CA CYS A 25 0.24 12.89 6.11
C CYS A 25 0.64 14.26 5.58
N PRO A 26 1.37 15.09 6.36
CA PRO A 26 1.84 16.34 5.82
C PRO A 26 2.55 15.91 4.55
N GLU A 27 2.01 16.34 3.40
CA GLU A 27 2.54 15.96 2.11
C GLU A 27 4.02 16.32 2.24
N PRO A 28 4.94 15.33 2.29
CA PRO A 28 6.34 15.70 2.34
C PRO A 28 6.47 16.59 1.12
N LYS A 29 6.96 17.81 1.33
CA LYS A 29 7.39 18.61 0.18
C LYS A 29 8.42 17.71 -0.49
N MET A 30 7.98 16.94 -1.49
CA MET A 30 8.86 16.34 -2.44
C MET A 30 9.48 17.58 -3.04
N VAL A 31 10.65 17.94 -2.52
CA VAL A 31 11.62 18.64 -3.33
C VAL A 31 11.95 17.62 -4.40
N SER A 32 11.06 17.53 -5.38
CA SER A 32 11.46 17.16 -6.72
C SER A 32 12.55 18.18 -7.02
N PRO A 33 13.81 17.78 -7.26
CA PRO A 33 14.78 18.72 -7.78
C PRO A 33 14.23 19.18 -9.13
N ALA A 34 13.50 20.30 -9.09
CA ALA A 34 13.16 21.05 -10.27
C ALA A 34 14.43 21.81 -10.62
N ALA A 35 15.06 21.38 -11.71
CA ALA A 35 15.95 22.20 -12.52
C ALA A 35 17.13 22.82 -11.76
N ASP A 36 18.12 22.00 -11.43
CA ASP A 36 19.49 22.50 -11.50
C ASP A 36 19.81 22.69 -12.99
N ALA A 37 20.27 23.91 -13.31
CA ALA A 37 20.48 24.42 -14.65
C ALA A 37 21.29 23.48 -15.56
N GLY A 38 20.96 23.51 -16.85
CA GLY A 38 21.54 22.70 -17.92
C GLY A 38 23.05 22.47 -17.85
N LEU A 39 23.42 21.35 -17.24
CA LEU A 39 24.59 20.58 -17.61
C LEU A 39 24.13 19.59 -18.70
N PRO A 40 24.92 19.37 -19.77
CA PRO A 40 24.59 18.31 -20.72
C PRO A 40 24.41 17.01 -19.92
N ASP A 41 23.35 16.24 -20.20
CA ASP A 41 23.13 14.91 -19.64
C ASP A 41 24.47 14.16 -19.70
N ALA A 42 25.15 14.07 -18.57
CA ALA A 42 26.36 13.28 -18.48
C ALA A 42 25.94 11.88 -18.87
N ALA A 43 26.61 11.31 -19.86
CA ALA A 43 26.33 9.94 -20.30
C ALA A 43 26.24 9.06 -19.04
N PRO A 44 25.20 8.20 -18.93
CA PRO A 44 25.03 7.37 -17.75
C PRO A 44 26.35 6.65 -17.46
N ASP A 45 26.81 6.70 -16.20
CA ASP A 45 28.00 5.97 -15.77
C ASP A 45 27.85 4.53 -16.29
N PRO A 46 28.82 3.98 -17.04
CA PRO A 46 28.76 2.59 -17.49
C PRO A 46 28.43 1.60 -16.37
N LYS A 47 28.80 1.90 -15.11
CA LYS A 47 28.43 1.09 -13.92
C LYS A 47 26.96 1.20 -13.53
N GLU A 48 26.28 2.29 -13.86
CA GLU A 48 24.83 2.45 -13.70
C GLU A 48 24.07 1.49 -14.63
N GLN A 49 24.59 1.29 -15.85
CA GLN A 49 24.00 0.39 -16.85
C GLN A 49 24.11 -1.09 -16.46
N GLU A 50 25.04 -1.44 -15.56
CA GLU A 50 25.27 -2.81 -15.10
C GLU A 50 24.36 -3.25 -13.93
N ARG A 51 23.72 -2.31 -13.21
CA ARG A 51 22.84 -2.63 -12.07
C ARG A 51 21.49 -3.18 -12.56
N ARG A 52 21.45 -4.47 -12.89
CA ARG A 52 20.22 -5.18 -13.27
C ARG A 52 19.41 -5.59 -12.03
N LEU A 53 18.13 -5.26 -12.02
CA LEU A 53 17.16 -5.85 -11.10
C LEU A 53 16.95 -7.33 -11.47
N VAL A 54 17.21 -8.23 -10.53
CA VAL A 54 16.94 -9.67 -10.66
C VAL A 54 15.83 -10.03 -9.68
N LEU A 55 14.75 -10.63 -10.19
CA LEU A 55 13.63 -11.11 -9.37
C LEU A 55 13.62 -12.64 -9.40
N THR A 56 13.74 -13.25 -8.23
CA THR A 56 13.63 -14.71 -8.05
C THR A 56 12.30 -15.02 -7.38
N PRO A 57 11.48 -15.93 -7.94
CA PRO A 57 10.24 -16.34 -7.30
C PRO A 57 10.52 -17.03 -5.96
N VAL A 58 9.69 -16.75 -4.96
CA VAL A 58 9.69 -17.40 -3.64
C VAL A 58 8.28 -17.82 -3.29
N SER A 59 8.12 -18.81 -2.42
CA SER A 59 6.79 -19.17 -1.95
C SER A 59 6.30 -18.18 -0.90
N PHE A 60 4.99 -18.01 -0.78
CA PHE A 60 4.40 -17.24 0.31
C PHE A 60 4.71 -17.81 1.70
N ALA A 61 5.04 -19.11 1.80
CA ALA A 61 5.45 -19.73 3.06
C ALA A 61 6.85 -19.28 3.50
N ASP A 62 7.69 -18.84 2.56
CA ASP A 62 9.05 -18.36 2.82
C ASP A 62 9.09 -16.89 3.26
N LEU A 63 7.95 -16.19 3.25
CA LEU A 63 7.83 -14.79 3.65
C LEU A 63 7.53 -14.68 5.16
N PRO A 64 8.48 -14.21 6.00
CA PRO A 64 8.24 -14.05 7.43
C PRO A 64 7.09 -13.10 7.71
N GLY A 65 6.19 -13.48 8.62
CA GLY A 65 5.00 -12.68 8.98
C GLY A 65 3.87 -12.72 7.95
N TRP A 66 4.02 -13.44 6.81
CA TRP A 66 2.94 -13.52 5.81
C TRP A 66 1.64 -14.09 6.38
N LYS A 67 1.72 -15.10 7.25
CA LYS A 67 0.55 -15.71 7.89
C LYS A 67 -0.09 -14.88 9.00
N ASP A 68 0.57 -13.82 9.46
CA ASP A 68 0.06 -13.01 10.58
C ASP A 68 -0.38 -11.62 10.13
N GLY A 69 -0.04 -11.24 8.89
CA GLY A 69 -0.43 -9.95 8.32
C GLY A 69 -1.95 -9.76 8.20
N GLU A 70 -2.37 -8.48 8.20
CA GLU A 70 -3.73 -8.05 7.92
C GLU A 70 -3.89 -7.67 6.44
N GLN A 71 -3.86 -8.66 5.54
CA GLN A 71 -3.88 -8.43 4.09
C GLN A 71 -5.14 -7.72 3.58
N GLY A 72 -6.17 -7.60 4.41
CA GLY A 72 -7.35 -6.78 4.15
C GLY A 72 -7.02 -5.34 3.74
N GLY A 73 -6.06 -4.71 4.43
CA GLY A 73 -5.61 -3.36 4.11
C GLY A 73 -4.99 -3.26 2.70
N ALA A 74 -4.29 -4.31 2.26
CA ALA A 74 -3.72 -4.38 0.93
C ALA A 74 -4.81 -4.47 -0.15
N LEU A 75 -5.90 -5.20 0.09
CA LEU A 75 -7.05 -5.22 -0.83
C LEU A 75 -7.68 -3.84 -1.02
N VAL A 76 -7.83 -3.06 0.06
CA VAL A 76 -8.35 -1.69 -0.02
C VAL A 76 -7.46 -0.82 -0.92
N ALA A 77 -6.13 -0.91 -0.75
CA ALA A 77 -5.19 -0.19 -1.60
C ALA A 77 -5.23 -0.66 -3.07
N LEU A 78 -5.32 -1.98 -3.29
CA LEU A 78 -5.39 -2.57 -4.61
C LEU A 78 -6.67 -2.18 -5.34
N GLU A 79 -7.81 -2.13 -4.65
CA GLU A 79 -9.08 -1.67 -5.22
C GLU A 79 -8.97 -0.22 -5.72
N ARG A 80 -8.32 0.66 -4.94
CA ARG A 80 -8.05 2.05 -5.35
C ARG A 80 -7.21 2.10 -6.64
N SER A 81 -6.18 1.26 -6.73
CA SER A 81 -5.34 1.13 -7.92
C SER A 81 -6.14 0.62 -9.12
N CYS A 82 -7.01 -0.37 -8.92
CA CYS A 82 -7.89 -0.90 -9.96
C CYS A 82 -8.82 0.15 -10.56
N ARG A 83 -9.37 1.07 -9.75
CA ARG A 83 -10.17 2.20 -10.26
C ARG A 83 -9.39 3.16 -11.16
N LYS A 84 -8.06 3.23 -10.99
CA LYS A 84 -7.18 4.02 -11.87
C LYS A 84 -6.82 3.22 -13.12
N LEU A 85 -6.45 1.94 -12.97
CA LEU A 85 -6.09 1.07 -14.08
C LEU A 85 -7.22 0.90 -15.09
N SER A 86 -8.47 0.80 -14.63
CA SER A 86 -9.64 0.62 -15.50
C SER A 86 -9.88 1.75 -16.50
N ARG A 87 -9.24 2.91 -16.32
CA ARG A 87 -9.37 4.08 -17.20
C ARG A 87 -8.43 4.01 -18.41
N TYR A 88 -7.47 3.09 -18.41
CA TYR A 88 -6.47 2.98 -19.47
C TYR A 88 -6.80 1.85 -20.45
N LYS A 89 -6.26 1.95 -21.67
CA LYS A 89 -6.33 0.88 -22.67
C LYS A 89 -5.61 -0.37 -22.16
N GLY A 90 -6.14 -1.55 -22.51
CA GLY A 90 -5.59 -2.84 -22.08
C GLY A 90 -4.12 -3.05 -22.44
N THR A 91 -3.68 -2.52 -23.58
CA THR A 91 -2.29 -2.61 -24.06
C THR A 91 -1.31 -1.67 -23.36
N ARG A 92 -1.80 -0.74 -22.53
CA ARG A 92 -0.92 0.18 -21.81
C ARG A 92 -0.15 -0.60 -20.75
N SER A 93 1.16 -0.40 -20.70
CA SER A 93 2.05 -0.95 -19.67
C SER A 93 1.68 -0.44 -18.27
N VAL A 94 1.77 -1.30 -17.27
CA VAL A 94 1.69 -0.91 -15.86
C VAL A 94 3.11 -0.63 -15.37
N GLY A 95 3.38 0.62 -14.98
CA GLY A 95 4.73 1.09 -14.64
C GLY A 95 5.56 1.53 -15.85
N ARG A 96 6.83 1.83 -15.62
CA ARG A 96 7.76 2.31 -16.68
C ARG A 96 8.31 1.17 -17.55
N ARG A 97 8.19 -0.07 -17.07
CA ARG A 97 8.78 -1.27 -17.63
C ARG A 97 7.70 -2.34 -17.80
N THR A 98 7.48 -2.80 -19.03
CA THR A 98 6.48 -3.83 -19.35
C THR A 98 6.83 -5.20 -18.79
N ASP A 99 8.12 -5.50 -18.64
CA ASP A 99 8.64 -6.81 -18.23
C ASP A 99 8.45 -7.13 -16.75
N LEU A 100 8.08 -6.14 -15.93
CA LEU A 100 7.90 -6.33 -14.48
C LEU A 100 6.44 -6.50 -14.06
N ALA A 101 5.54 -5.66 -14.56
CA ALA A 101 4.15 -5.61 -14.11
C ALA A 101 3.13 -5.82 -15.25
N GLY A 102 3.59 -6.13 -16.46
CA GLY A 102 2.72 -6.41 -17.61
C GLY A 102 1.93 -5.20 -18.10
N THR A 103 0.76 -5.49 -18.66
CA THR A 103 -0.16 -4.54 -19.27
C THR A 103 -1.45 -4.42 -18.45
N VAL A 104 -2.23 -3.36 -18.65
CA VAL A 104 -3.54 -3.19 -17.99
C VAL A 104 -4.47 -4.37 -18.25
N ALA A 105 -4.37 -5.07 -19.39
CA ALA A 105 -5.16 -6.25 -19.68
C ALA A 105 -4.90 -7.39 -18.68
N ASP A 106 -3.64 -7.61 -18.30
CA ASP A 106 -3.23 -8.67 -17.34
C ASP A 106 -3.85 -8.44 -15.96
N TRP A 107 -4.10 -7.19 -15.60
CA TRP A 107 -4.69 -6.81 -14.31
C TRP A 107 -6.22 -6.90 -14.26
N ARG A 108 -6.91 -7.10 -15.39
CA ARG A 108 -8.39 -7.05 -15.42
C ARG A 108 -9.02 -8.15 -14.57
N ALA A 109 -8.51 -9.37 -14.66
CA ALA A 109 -9.00 -10.50 -13.86
C ALA A 109 -8.80 -10.24 -12.37
N VAL A 110 -7.63 -9.70 -12.00
CA VAL A 110 -7.32 -9.32 -10.61
C VAL A 110 -8.30 -8.27 -10.10
N CYS A 111 -8.50 -7.20 -10.88
CA CYS A 111 -9.42 -6.13 -10.51
C CYS A 111 -10.89 -6.56 -10.46
N ALA A 112 -11.30 -7.55 -11.25
CA ALA A 112 -12.64 -8.13 -11.15
C ALA A 112 -12.82 -8.91 -9.84
N ARG A 113 -11.80 -9.69 -9.46
CA ARG A 113 -11.84 -10.53 -8.26
C ARG A 113 -11.75 -9.74 -6.97
N VAL A 114 -10.90 -8.71 -6.90
CA VAL A 114 -10.77 -7.84 -5.72
C VAL A 114 -12.11 -7.22 -5.31
N LYS A 115 -12.98 -6.86 -6.27
CA LYS A 115 -14.31 -6.30 -6.00
C LYS A 115 -15.27 -7.26 -5.28
N GLN A 116 -14.95 -8.55 -5.27
CA GLN A 116 -15.78 -9.61 -4.68
C GLN A 116 -15.27 -10.05 -3.31
N LEU A 117 -14.09 -9.60 -2.90
CA LEU A 117 -13.47 -9.99 -1.63
C LEU A 117 -13.90 -9.04 -0.51
N ASP A 118 -14.20 -9.60 0.65
CA ASP A 118 -14.36 -8.82 1.87
C ASP A 118 -12.98 -8.47 2.45
N HIS A 119 -12.66 -7.18 2.53
CA HIS A 119 -11.38 -6.71 3.08
C HIS A 119 -11.26 -6.93 4.59
N LYS A 120 -12.36 -7.20 5.30
CA LYS A 120 -12.31 -7.56 6.73
C LYS A 120 -11.93 -9.02 6.96
N ASP A 121 -12.02 -9.86 5.91
CA ASP A 121 -11.58 -11.25 5.96
C ASP A 121 -10.12 -11.36 5.51
N HIS A 122 -9.19 -11.13 6.45
CA HIS A 122 -7.76 -11.18 6.18
C HIS A 122 -7.30 -12.56 5.67
N GLY A 123 -7.94 -13.65 6.11
CA GLY A 123 -7.63 -15.01 5.68
C GLY A 123 -7.94 -15.22 4.19
N LYS A 124 -9.14 -14.82 3.75
CA LYS A 124 -9.50 -14.85 2.32
C LYS A 124 -8.69 -13.86 1.50
N ALA A 125 -8.38 -12.68 2.04
CA ALA A 125 -7.54 -11.71 1.37
C ALA A 125 -6.14 -12.25 1.07
N ARG A 126 -5.58 -13.05 1.97
CA ARG A 126 -4.27 -13.68 1.82
C ARG A 126 -4.26 -14.90 0.91
N ALA A 127 -5.35 -15.65 0.87
CA ALA A 127 -5.49 -16.86 0.06
C ALA A 127 -5.81 -16.57 -1.42
N TYR A 128 -6.06 -15.31 -1.76
CA TYR A 128 -6.29 -14.85 -3.13
C TYR A 128 -4.97 -14.50 -3.81
#